data_AF-A0A5N8VUW1-F1
#
_entry.id   AF-A0A5N8VUW1-F1
#
_cell.length_a   1.000
_cell.length_b   1.000
_cell.length_c   1.000
_cell.angle_alpha   90.00
_cell.angle_beta   90.00
_cell.angle_gamma   90.00
#
_symmetry.space_group_name_H-M   'P 1'
#
loop_
_entity.id
_entity.type
_entity.pdbx_description
1 polymer ?
#
loop_
_entity_poly.entity_id
_entity_poly.type
_entity_poly.pdbx_seq_one_letter_code
_entity_poly.pdbx_strand_id
1 'polypeptide(L)'
;MQPRRATTFTQGPTDARITALALAAARRDGFRRFFITDALHSGPSPALAGRAAGRADAAAVVRSTPARSSERLKQRKHGKWYLRQELPDTADGERQTLRRGGYASKTDAQDDLRLAQSLLALPDASDIEGQRTVADMLQAAVRNKETFPSIEDTTRRLKSGQALVMRLTVGGFLEEWLAGKKVGKGTHRSYAGHIRNHLAPRIGHIRLDKLRVADLSEMFQAIADANVEIREQNARRHQALALLKEIPTEGAGNRARRAAIRESIAQMPPFRRPTEATTRQRIRATLRATLNSAMAQQLIIFNPAAHVELDSARRPRALVWTPERVERWRKTGQRPSPVMVWTPEMTGQFLDHVATDRLYAMWHLFAYRGPRRGEVCGLAWSETHLDAQRVTISNQTIVVDGWALEDSAPKTDWGFRTLALDTQTVSALRAHRARQAAERLQQGEAWVDTDRVFTEPDGSWLHPDRVSKAFEKIVSEIGLPPIRLHDLRHGAATLALAAGVDIKIVSEMLGHSTVLITQDIYQSVLDDLSLDAAEATARVVPRRA
;
A
#
# COMPACT_ATOMS: atom_id res chain seq x y z
N MET A 1 18.91 -13.64 54.37
CA MET A 1 18.62 -12.68 55.46
C MET A 1 18.02 -11.42 54.84
N GLN A 2 17.03 -10.85 55.54
CA GLN A 2 15.97 -9.96 55.05
C GLN A 2 16.38 -8.52 54.63
N PRO A 3 15.44 -7.76 54.00
CA PRO A 3 15.69 -6.65 53.08
C PRO A 3 15.20 -5.27 53.58
N ARG A 4 15.44 -4.22 52.80
CA ARG A 4 14.73 -2.92 52.80
C ARG A 4 14.76 -2.35 51.37
N ARG A 5 13.79 -1.61 50.82
CA ARG A 5 12.34 -1.40 50.97
C ARG A 5 12.01 -0.50 49.77
N ALA A 6 10.92 -0.76 49.05
CA ALA A 6 10.44 0.07 47.94
C ALA A 6 9.95 1.44 48.40
N THR A 7 9.98 2.45 47.52
CA THR A 7 9.13 3.64 47.64
C THR A 7 8.67 4.13 46.28
N THR A 8 7.38 4.43 46.27
CA THR A 8 6.41 4.64 45.20
C THR A 8 6.52 6.06 44.62
N PHE A 9 6.33 6.22 43.30
CA PHE A 9 6.05 7.52 42.67
C PHE A 9 4.55 7.64 42.41
N THR A 10 3.90 8.58 43.08
CA THR A 10 2.53 9.03 42.84
C THR A 10 2.53 10.44 42.28
N GLN A 11 1.82 10.62 41.17
CA GLN A 11 1.48 11.91 40.57
C GLN A 11 0.46 12.67 41.42
N GLY A 12 0.56 14.01 41.40
CA GLY A 12 -0.48 14.94 41.84
C GLY A 12 -0.22 16.37 41.33
N PRO A 13 -1.25 17.16 40.96
CA PRO A 13 -1.16 18.35 40.10
C PRO A 13 -1.27 19.68 40.87
N THR A 14 -0.97 20.83 40.26
CA THR A 14 -1.52 22.12 40.73
C THR A 14 -1.54 23.25 39.69
N ASP A 15 -2.59 24.05 39.84
CA ASP A 15 -3.16 25.09 39.00
C ASP A 15 -2.42 26.44 38.97
N ALA A 16 -2.52 27.05 37.79
CA ALA A 16 -3.00 28.41 37.46
C ALA A 16 -3.19 29.52 38.54
N ARG A 17 -2.69 30.72 38.14
CA ARG A 17 -3.19 32.11 38.36
C ARG A 17 -2.87 32.83 39.67
N ILE A 18 -2.06 33.91 39.57
CA ILE A 18 -2.25 35.22 40.25
C ILE A 18 -1.85 36.36 39.29
N THR A 19 -2.53 37.50 39.45
CA THR A 19 -2.80 38.61 38.52
C THR A 19 -2.22 39.95 39.01
N ALA A 20 -1.73 40.77 38.06
CA ALA A 20 -1.72 42.25 37.90
C ALA A 20 -1.48 43.28 39.04
N LEU A 21 -0.76 44.37 38.68
CA LEU A 21 -1.05 45.84 38.79
C LEU A 21 0.30 46.62 38.58
N ALA A 22 0.58 47.46 37.56
CA ALA A 22 -0.01 48.72 37.05
C ALA A 22 0.17 49.96 37.96
N LEU A 23 1.06 50.91 37.60
CA LEU A 23 0.77 52.32 37.16
C LEU A 23 2.01 53.26 37.22
N ALA A 24 2.27 54.03 36.16
CA ALA A 24 2.62 55.47 36.14
C ALA A 24 3.00 55.95 34.70
N ALA A 25 2.09 56.67 34.02
CA ALA A 25 2.18 58.08 33.59
C ALA A 25 3.10 58.41 32.38
N ALA A 26 2.90 59.44 31.55
CA ALA A 26 1.77 60.02 30.81
C ALA A 26 2.34 61.19 29.95
N ARG A 27 2.01 61.24 28.64
CA ARG A 27 1.94 62.43 27.72
C ARG A 27 3.28 63.15 27.38
N ARG A 28 3.52 63.76 26.20
CA ARG A 28 2.69 64.44 25.19
C ARG A 28 3.52 64.76 23.90
N ASP A 29 2.81 65.07 22.80
CA ASP A 29 3.18 65.81 21.57
C ASP A 29 4.09 65.11 20.53
N GLY A 30 3.94 65.19 19.20
CA GLY A 30 3.09 65.99 18.31
C GLY A 30 3.90 66.57 17.14
N PHE A 31 3.53 66.23 15.89
CA PHE A 31 3.75 66.96 14.62
C PHE A 31 5.04 66.88 13.76
N ARG A 32 4.82 66.42 12.50
CA ARG A 32 5.17 66.97 11.16
C ARG A 32 6.52 66.73 10.41
N ARG A 33 6.30 66.23 9.17
CA ARG A 33 6.83 66.65 7.82
C ARG A 33 8.28 66.36 7.40
N PHE A 34 8.44 65.78 6.20
CA PHE A 34 9.07 66.30 4.94
C PHE A 34 9.26 65.09 3.97
N PHE A 35 8.52 64.97 2.86
CA PHE A 35 8.81 65.41 1.46
C PHE A 35 10.22 65.06 0.95
N ILE A 36 10.39 64.45 -0.24
CA ILE A 36 10.69 65.14 -1.54
C ILE A 36 10.75 64.05 -2.67
N THR A 37 9.83 64.04 -3.66
CA THR A 37 9.88 64.53 -5.10
C THR A 37 10.40 63.48 -6.12
N ASP A 38 10.06 63.42 -7.42
CA ASP A 38 9.31 64.25 -8.40
C ASP A 38 8.91 63.36 -9.61
N ALA A 39 7.69 63.47 -10.19
CA ALA A 39 7.32 64.13 -11.47
C ALA A 39 7.87 63.43 -12.75
N LEU A 40 7.05 63.00 -13.75
CA LEU A 40 6.37 63.87 -14.74
C LEU A 40 5.56 63.05 -15.81
N HIS A 41 4.47 63.67 -16.34
CA HIS A 41 3.70 63.44 -17.61
C HIS A 41 2.89 62.13 -17.77
N SER A 42 1.68 62.05 -18.35
CA SER A 42 0.64 62.95 -18.89
C SER A 42 -0.55 62.06 -19.35
N GLY A 43 -1.81 62.53 -19.25
CA GLY A 43 -3.07 61.74 -19.43
C GLY A 43 -3.35 61.14 -20.84
N PRO A 44 -4.55 60.56 -21.06
CA PRO A 44 -5.79 61.33 -21.01
C PRO A 44 -7.02 60.68 -20.29
N SER A 45 -7.81 61.61 -19.72
CA SER A 45 -9.28 61.73 -19.57
C SER A 45 -10.19 60.55 -19.17
N PRO A 46 -11.10 60.76 -18.17
CA PRO A 46 -12.14 59.82 -17.78
C PRO A 46 -13.46 60.11 -18.50
N ALA A 47 -13.93 59.16 -19.31
CA ALA A 47 -15.31 59.12 -19.75
C ALA A 47 -15.75 57.66 -19.79
N LEU A 48 -16.49 57.24 -18.75
CA LEU A 48 -17.48 56.14 -18.70
C LEU A 48 -17.85 55.82 -17.23
N ALA A 49 -18.06 56.85 -16.41
CA ALA A 49 -18.74 56.69 -15.13
C ALA A 49 -20.22 57.02 -15.35
N GLY A 50 -21.04 56.00 -15.61
CA GLY A 50 -22.48 56.20 -15.76
C GLY A 50 -23.21 55.10 -16.52
N ARG A 51 -23.07 53.83 -16.12
CA ARG A 51 -23.98 52.74 -16.52
C ARG A 51 -23.77 51.45 -15.73
N ALA A 52 -23.86 51.50 -14.41
CA ALA A 52 -23.87 50.29 -13.59
C ALA A 52 -24.74 50.48 -12.32
N ALA A 53 -25.99 50.88 -12.51
CA ALA A 53 -26.99 50.78 -11.46
C ALA A 53 -28.35 50.55 -12.14
N GLY A 54 -28.93 49.36 -11.93
CA GLY A 54 -30.30 49.04 -12.34
C GLY A 54 -30.42 48.13 -13.56
N ARG A 55 -30.22 46.81 -13.35
CA ARG A 55 -30.94 45.70 -14.02
C ARG A 55 -30.47 44.37 -13.40
N ALA A 56 -30.91 44.12 -12.18
CA ALA A 56 -30.91 42.79 -11.60
C ALA A 56 -32.28 42.14 -11.87
N ASP A 57 -32.30 40.82 -12.06
CA ASP A 57 -33.46 39.93 -12.28
C ASP A 57 -34.14 39.93 -13.66
N ALA A 58 -33.50 39.26 -14.63
CA ALA A 58 -34.21 38.69 -15.77
C ALA A 58 -34.05 37.15 -15.79
N ALA A 59 -34.47 36.51 -14.71
CA ALA A 59 -34.64 35.07 -14.64
C ALA A 59 -35.93 34.67 -15.39
N ALA A 60 -35.86 33.73 -16.32
CA ALA A 60 -37.04 33.33 -17.09
C ALA A 60 -37.05 31.83 -17.39
N VAL A 61 -38.23 31.23 -17.26
CA VAL A 61 -38.54 29.89 -17.79
C VAL A 61 -39.31 30.07 -19.09
N VAL A 62 -38.80 29.51 -20.18
CA VAL A 62 -39.37 29.69 -21.51
C VAL A 62 -39.52 28.33 -22.19
N ARG A 63 -40.57 28.18 -23.00
CA ARG A 63 -40.79 27.00 -23.83
C ARG A 63 -40.24 27.26 -25.22
N SER A 64 -39.34 26.41 -25.70
CA SER A 64 -38.91 26.42 -27.10
C SER A 64 -39.92 25.66 -27.96
N THR A 65 -40.40 26.29 -29.02
CA THR A 65 -41.10 25.64 -30.13
C THR A 65 -40.05 25.30 -31.21
N PRO A 66 -39.91 24.04 -31.64
CA PRO A 66 -38.97 23.68 -32.70
C PRO A 66 -39.44 24.21 -34.07
N ALA A 67 -38.51 24.23 -35.04
CA ALA A 67 -38.67 24.85 -36.36
C ALA A 67 -39.93 24.38 -37.12
N ARG A 68 -40.46 25.29 -37.95
CA ARG A 68 -41.79 25.34 -38.59
C ARG A 68 -42.22 24.15 -39.48
N SER A 69 -41.52 23.01 -39.50
CA SER A 69 -41.73 21.94 -40.48
C SER A 69 -41.98 20.55 -39.87
N SER A 70 -42.69 20.43 -38.74
CA SER A 70 -43.11 19.11 -38.23
C SER A 70 -44.60 19.02 -37.92
N GLU A 71 -45.27 18.01 -38.46
CA GLU A 71 -46.72 17.73 -38.29
C GLU A 71 -47.17 17.58 -36.83
N ARG A 72 -46.21 17.36 -35.93
CA ARG A 72 -46.44 17.22 -34.48
C ARG A 72 -46.79 18.53 -33.76
N LEU A 73 -46.79 19.69 -34.45
CA LEU A 73 -47.24 20.99 -33.92
C LEU A 73 -48.66 20.96 -33.32
N LYS A 74 -49.49 19.98 -33.72
CA LYS A 74 -50.87 19.80 -33.21
C LYS A 74 -50.93 19.20 -31.79
N GLN A 75 -49.82 18.73 -31.23
CA GLN A 75 -49.79 18.13 -29.89
C GLN A 75 -49.44 19.17 -28.80
N ARG A 76 -50.30 19.31 -27.78
CA ARG A 76 -50.14 20.25 -26.65
C ARG A 76 -48.81 20.09 -25.86
N LYS A 77 -48.13 18.94 -26.00
CA LYS A 77 -46.83 18.61 -25.36
C LYS A 77 -45.60 18.86 -26.26
N HIS A 78 -45.75 19.49 -27.42
CA HIS A 78 -44.63 19.75 -28.34
C HIS A 78 -43.74 20.92 -27.90
N GLY A 79 -42.44 20.70 -27.76
CA GLY A 79 -41.47 21.73 -27.33
C GLY A 79 -40.81 21.43 -25.99
N LYS A 80 -39.56 21.87 -25.82
CA LYS A 80 -38.76 21.65 -24.61
C LYS A 80 -38.72 22.93 -23.77
N TRP A 81 -38.86 22.79 -22.46
CA TRP A 81 -38.69 23.90 -21.53
C TRP A 81 -37.21 24.14 -21.26
N TYR A 82 -36.85 25.41 -21.06
CA TYR A 82 -35.53 25.84 -20.66
C TYR A 82 -35.62 26.96 -19.62
N LEU A 83 -34.61 27.03 -18.76
CA LEU A 83 -34.40 28.13 -17.83
C LEU A 83 -33.26 29.01 -18.32
N ARG A 84 -33.36 30.30 -17.98
CA ARG A 84 -32.29 31.28 -18.12
C ARG A 84 -32.17 32.06 -16.82
N GLN A 85 -30.95 32.20 -16.31
CA GLN A 85 -30.61 32.96 -15.12
C GLN A 85 -29.35 33.79 -15.41
N GLU A 86 -29.36 35.07 -15.07
CA GLU A 86 -28.15 35.90 -15.13
C GLU A 86 -27.21 35.52 -13.98
N LEU A 87 -25.91 35.45 -14.27
CA LEU A 87 -24.87 35.11 -13.29
C LEU A 87 -24.00 36.34 -12.98
N PRO A 88 -23.30 36.37 -11.84
CA PRO A 88 -22.26 37.35 -11.56
C PRO A 88 -21.22 37.46 -12.70
N ASP A 89 -20.68 38.65 -12.90
CA ASP A 89 -19.66 38.91 -13.93
C ASP A 89 -18.35 38.15 -13.63
N THR A 90 -17.62 37.79 -14.69
CA THR A 90 -16.28 37.17 -14.56
C THR A 90 -15.29 38.06 -13.83
N ALA A 91 -14.13 37.50 -13.47
CA ALA A 91 -12.97 38.28 -12.99
C ALA A 91 -12.63 39.46 -13.95
N ASP A 92 -12.80 39.24 -15.25
CA ASP A 92 -12.52 40.22 -16.32
C ASP A 92 -13.70 41.19 -16.59
N GLY A 93 -14.80 41.09 -15.82
CA GLY A 93 -15.98 41.95 -15.96
C GLY A 93 -16.92 41.58 -17.10
N GLU A 94 -16.80 40.38 -17.66
CA GLU A 94 -17.70 39.90 -18.71
C GLU A 94 -19.00 39.34 -18.13
N ARG A 95 -20.12 39.70 -18.76
CA ARG A 95 -21.45 39.21 -18.37
C ARG A 95 -21.63 37.73 -18.70
N GLN A 96 -22.21 36.99 -17.78
CA GLN A 96 -22.48 35.57 -17.95
C GLN A 96 -23.94 35.20 -17.75
N THR A 97 -24.41 34.19 -18.50
CA THR A 97 -25.79 33.70 -18.38
C THR A 97 -25.81 32.18 -18.27
N LEU A 98 -26.54 31.65 -17.30
CA LEU A 98 -26.84 30.23 -17.17
C LEU A 98 -28.02 29.89 -18.07
N ARG A 99 -27.85 28.91 -18.96
CA ARG A 99 -28.94 28.38 -19.80
C ARG A 99 -28.97 26.86 -19.71
N ARG A 100 -30.07 26.29 -19.24
CA ARG A 100 -30.28 24.84 -19.16
C ARG A 100 -31.62 24.47 -19.77
N GLY A 101 -31.64 23.46 -20.64
CA GLY A 101 -32.84 23.03 -21.36
C GLY A 101 -33.02 21.52 -21.33
N GLY A 102 -34.19 21.05 -21.78
CA GLY A 102 -34.51 19.62 -21.83
C GLY A 102 -35.49 19.15 -20.77
N TYR A 103 -36.14 20.07 -20.05
CA TYR A 103 -37.15 19.75 -19.05
C TYR A 103 -38.44 19.23 -19.67
N ALA A 104 -39.05 18.25 -19.01
CA ALA A 104 -40.31 17.63 -19.43
C ALA A 104 -41.52 18.54 -19.14
N SER A 105 -41.48 19.32 -18.06
CA SER A 105 -42.53 20.26 -17.69
C SER A 105 -42.01 21.67 -17.37
N LYS A 106 -42.93 22.64 -17.33
CA LYS A 106 -42.65 24.01 -16.87
C LYS A 106 -42.23 24.01 -15.40
N THR A 107 -42.90 23.18 -14.59
CA THR A 107 -42.68 23.08 -13.14
C THR A 107 -41.24 22.64 -12.85
N ASP A 108 -40.75 21.59 -13.52
CA ASP A 108 -39.36 21.12 -13.32
C ASP A 108 -38.33 22.21 -13.64
N ALA A 109 -38.57 22.98 -14.71
CA ALA A 109 -37.70 24.10 -15.08
C ALA A 109 -37.80 25.28 -14.09
N GLN A 110 -38.95 25.49 -13.46
CA GLN A 110 -39.15 26.50 -12.43
C GLN A 110 -38.49 26.10 -11.10
N ASP A 111 -38.57 24.82 -10.73
CA ASP A 111 -37.98 24.32 -9.49
C ASP A 111 -36.44 24.38 -9.56
N ASP A 112 -35.84 23.96 -10.69
CA ASP A 112 -34.40 24.11 -10.93
C ASP A 112 -33.96 25.58 -10.97
N LEU A 113 -34.80 26.49 -11.50
CA LEU A 113 -34.52 27.93 -11.48
C LEU A 113 -34.51 28.48 -10.05
N ARG A 114 -35.50 28.13 -9.24
CA ARG A 114 -35.54 28.53 -7.81
C ARG A 114 -34.34 27.98 -7.06
N LEU A 115 -33.97 26.72 -7.30
CA LEU A 115 -32.79 26.12 -6.67
C LEU A 115 -31.51 26.87 -7.07
N ALA A 116 -31.31 27.18 -8.36
CA ALA A 116 -30.16 27.95 -8.83
C ALA A 116 -30.11 29.35 -8.19
N GLN A 117 -31.25 30.02 -8.04
CA GLN A 117 -31.35 31.32 -7.35
C GLN A 117 -31.00 31.21 -5.86
N SER A 118 -31.55 30.22 -5.16
CA SER A 118 -31.25 29.99 -3.75
C SER A 118 -29.77 29.67 -3.53
N LEU A 119 -29.13 28.93 -4.44
CA LEU A 119 -27.69 28.66 -4.38
C LEU A 119 -26.88 29.94 -4.58
N LEU A 120 -27.22 30.78 -5.57
CA LEU A 120 -26.54 32.07 -5.82
C LEU A 120 -26.68 33.05 -4.65
N ALA A 121 -27.74 32.94 -3.85
CA ALA A 121 -27.98 33.75 -2.67
C ALA A 121 -27.28 33.23 -1.40
N LEU A 122 -26.53 32.12 -1.47
CA LEU A 122 -25.82 31.58 -0.31
C LEU A 122 -24.67 32.46 0.20
N PRO A 123 -23.80 33.01 -0.66
CA PRO A 123 -22.77 33.96 -0.23
C PRO A 123 -23.39 35.33 0.05
N ASP A 124 -22.83 36.06 1.01
CA ASP A 124 -23.26 37.42 1.32
C ASP A 124 -23.14 38.34 0.09
N ALA A 125 -23.95 39.40 0.04
CA ALA A 125 -23.92 40.35 -1.09
C ALA A 125 -22.54 41.00 -1.33
N SER A 126 -21.70 41.07 -0.28
CA SER A 126 -20.33 41.58 -0.33
C SER A 126 -19.29 40.53 -0.75
N ASP A 127 -19.63 39.24 -0.76
CA ASP A 127 -18.73 38.14 -1.12
C ASP A 127 -18.79 37.84 -2.62
N ILE A 128 -18.15 38.70 -3.41
CA ILE A 128 -18.10 38.59 -4.88
C ILE A 128 -17.40 37.29 -5.31
N GLU A 129 -16.39 36.83 -4.56
CA GLU A 129 -15.64 35.61 -4.87
C GLU A 129 -16.47 34.35 -4.60
N GLY A 130 -17.19 34.31 -3.49
CA GLY A 130 -18.17 33.25 -3.19
C GLY A 130 -19.28 33.17 -4.24
N GLN A 131 -19.83 34.33 -4.65
CA GLN A 131 -20.85 34.39 -5.71
C GLN A 131 -20.33 33.85 -7.05
N ARG A 132 -19.11 34.22 -7.45
CA ARG A 132 -18.44 33.68 -8.65
C ARG A 132 -18.21 32.18 -8.55
N THR A 133 -17.79 31.70 -7.38
CA THR A 133 -17.55 30.27 -7.14
C THR A 133 -18.84 29.45 -7.27
N VAL A 134 -19.98 29.96 -6.79
CA VAL A 134 -21.29 29.35 -6.99
C VAL A 134 -21.74 29.41 -8.45
N ALA A 135 -21.49 30.53 -9.13
CA ALA A 135 -21.82 30.68 -10.55
C ALA A 135 -21.06 29.67 -11.43
N ASP A 136 -19.76 29.52 -11.20
CA ASP A 136 -18.91 28.52 -11.87
C ASP A 136 -19.40 27.09 -11.61
N MET A 137 -19.86 26.82 -10.38
CA MET A 137 -20.46 25.54 -10.00
C MET A 137 -21.75 25.25 -10.78
N LEU A 138 -22.65 26.22 -10.90
CA LEU A 138 -23.88 26.08 -11.68
C LEU A 138 -23.58 25.86 -13.18
N GLN A 139 -22.63 26.62 -13.74
CA GLN A 139 -22.21 26.44 -15.13
C GLN A 139 -21.58 25.07 -15.37
N ALA A 140 -20.73 24.60 -14.46
CA ALA A 140 -20.12 23.28 -14.54
C ALA A 140 -21.19 22.18 -14.50
N ALA A 141 -22.19 22.30 -13.62
CA ALA A 141 -23.31 21.37 -13.56
C ALA A 141 -24.09 21.32 -14.88
N VAL A 142 -24.36 22.48 -15.51
CA VAL A 142 -25.03 22.53 -16.82
C VAL A 142 -24.17 21.89 -17.91
N ARG A 143 -22.89 22.25 -18.00
CA ARG A 143 -21.96 21.73 -19.03
C ARG A 143 -21.82 20.21 -18.95
N ASN A 144 -21.77 19.67 -17.74
CA ASN A 144 -21.64 18.24 -17.48
C ASN A 144 -23.00 17.50 -17.48
N LYS A 145 -24.12 18.21 -17.69
CA LYS A 145 -25.49 17.67 -17.61
C LYS A 145 -25.83 17.06 -16.24
N GLU A 146 -25.30 17.61 -15.16
CA GLU A 146 -25.54 17.20 -13.78
C GLU A 146 -26.73 17.95 -13.15
N THR A 147 -27.37 17.38 -12.13
CA THR A 147 -28.35 18.09 -11.30
C THR A 147 -27.64 19.17 -10.47
N PHE A 148 -28.35 20.26 -10.15
CA PHE A 148 -27.79 21.24 -9.22
C PHE A 148 -27.61 20.62 -7.82
N PRO A 149 -26.55 21.01 -7.09
CA PRO A 149 -26.27 20.46 -5.77
C PRO A 149 -27.28 20.96 -4.72
N SER A 150 -27.35 20.27 -3.58
CA SER A 150 -28.22 20.68 -2.49
C SER A 150 -27.72 21.99 -1.85
N ILE A 151 -28.66 22.78 -1.33
CA ILE A 151 -28.36 24.03 -0.62
C ILE A 151 -27.51 23.74 0.62
N GLU A 152 -27.84 22.67 1.35
CA GLU A 152 -27.14 22.27 2.57
C GLU A 152 -25.67 21.87 2.29
N ASP A 153 -25.42 21.03 1.28
CA ASP A 153 -24.07 20.62 0.90
C ASP A 153 -23.23 21.82 0.41
N THR A 154 -23.84 22.70 -0.39
CA THR A 154 -23.17 23.89 -0.92
C THR A 154 -22.82 24.87 0.20
N THR A 155 -23.74 25.08 1.15
CA THR A 155 -23.51 25.91 2.34
C THR A 155 -22.38 25.35 3.19
N ARG A 156 -22.39 24.03 3.44
CA ARG A 156 -21.33 23.36 4.21
C ARG A 156 -19.97 23.57 3.55
N ARG A 157 -19.89 23.41 2.22
CA ARG A 157 -18.65 23.57 1.44
C ARG A 157 -18.13 25.02 1.43
N LEU A 158 -19.02 25.99 1.23
CA LEU A 158 -18.66 27.42 1.30
C LEU A 158 -18.11 27.78 2.68
N LYS A 159 -18.78 27.37 3.76
CA LYS A 159 -18.34 27.64 5.14
C LYS A 159 -17.01 26.98 5.50
N SER A 160 -16.69 25.83 4.92
CA SER A 160 -15.43 25.12 5.17
C SER A 160 -14.31 25.48 4.18
N GLY A 161 -14.55 26.41 3.23
CA GLY A 161 -13.58 26.76 2.19
C GLY A 161 -13.32 25.63 1.18
N GLN A 162 -14.20 24.64 1.08
CA GLN A 162 -14.09 23.56 0.09
C GLN A 162 -14.46 24.07 -1.31
N ALA A 163 -13.68 23.66 -2.31
CA ALA A 163 -13.96 23.97 -3.70
C ALA A 163 -15.34 23.43 -4.13
N LEU A 164 -16.20 24.30 -4.68
CA LEU A 164 -17.52 23.92 -5.19
C LEU A 164 -17.45 23.13 -6.50
N VAL A 165 -16.37 23.32 -7.27
CA VAL A 165 -16.11 22.61 -8.52
C VAL A 165 -14.88 21.73 -8.36
N MET A 166 -15.09 20.46 -7.99
CA MET A 166 -14.00 19.49 -7.98
C MET A 166 -13.74 18.93 -9.37
N ARG A 167 -12.63 19.35 -10.00
CA ARG A 167 -12.12 18.77 -11.26
C ARG A 167 -11.13 17.63 -11.03
N LEU A 168 -10.69 17.44 -9.79
CA LEU A 168 -9.68 16.46 -9.42
C LEU A 168 -10.22 15.04 -9.63
N THR A 169 -9.50 14.26 -10.45
CA THR A 169 -9.80 12.85 -10.66
C THR A 169 -9.16 12.00 -9.57
N VAL A 170 -9.66 10.78 -9.40
CA VAL A 170 -9.04 9.78 -8.51
C VAL A 170 -7.59 9.52 -8.92
N GLY A 171 -7.30 9.48 -10.22
CA GLY A 171 -5.94 9.29 -10.74
C GLY A 171 -5.01 10.43 -10.34
N GLY A 172 -5.41 11.68 -10.60
CA GLY A 172 -4.62 12.85 -10.22
C GLY A 172 -4.37 12.92 -8.72
N PHE A 173 -5.39 12.62 -7.90
CA PHE A 173 -5.22 12.59 -6.45
C PHE A 173 -4.32 11.44 -5.97
N LEU A 174 -4.38 10.25 -6.58
CA LEU A 174 -3.50 9.13 -6.23
C LEU A 174 -2.02 9.47 -6.47
N GLU A 175 -1.73 10.19 -7.55
CA GLU A 175 -0.37 10.65 -7.90
C GLU A 175 0.14 11.70 -6.91
N GLU A 176 -0.65 12.75 -6.66
CA GLU A 176 -0.32 13.79 -5.67
C GLU A 176 -0.13 13.19 -4.27
N TRP A 177 -1.05 12.32 -3.87
CA TRP A 177 -0.98 11.62 -2.59
C TRP A 177 0.28 10.79 -2.46
N LEU A 178 0.64 10.01 -3.49
CA LEU A 178 1.83 9.17 -3.47
C LEU A 178 3.10 10.03 -3.37
N ALA A 179 3.20 11.11 -4.16
CA ALA A 179 4.34 12.03 -4.14
C ALA A 179 4.53 12.69 -2.77
N GLY A 180 3.44 13.00 -2.05
CA GLY A 180 3.48 13.57 -0.71
C GLY A 180 3.72 12.56 0.42
N LYS A 181 3.72 11.25 0.17
CA LYS A 181 3.80 10.24 1.24
C LYS A 181 5.22 9.94 1.71
N LYS A 182 5.49 10.35 2.95
CA LYS A 182 6.69 9.98 3.71
C LYS A 182 6.55 8.58 4.32
N VAL A 183 6.81 7.55 3.51
CA VAL A 183 6.83 6.14 3.94
C VAL A 183 8.11 5.45 3.46
N GLY A 184 8.48 4.32 4.08
CA GLY A 184 9.65 3.55 3.65
C GLY A 184 9.58 3.15 2.17
N LYS A 185 10.74 3.13 1.48
CA LYS A 185 10.88 2.88 0.04
C LYS A 185 10.10 1.66 -0.47
N GLY A 186 10.09 0.55 0.29
CA GLY A 186 9.34 -0.66 -0.07
C GLY A 186 7.81 -0.49 0.00
N THR A 187 7.31 0.30 0.94
CA THR A 187 5.88 0.66 1.03
C THR A 187 5.50 1.59 -0.12
N HIS A 188 6.35 2.59 -0.40
CA HIS A 188 6.15 3.50 -1.53
C HIS A 188 6.08 2.74 -2.85
N ARG A 189 7.03 1.81 -3.11
CA ARG A 189 7.01 0.94 -4.30
C ARG A 189 5.73 0.11 -4.39
N SER A 190 5.25 -0.41 -3.26
CA SER A 190 4.02 -1.20 -3.22
C SER A 190 2.79 -0.36 -3.56
N TYR A 191 2.69 0.85 -2.99
CA TYR A 191 1.62 1.80 -3.33
C TYR A 191 1.67 2.20 -4.80
N ALA A 192 2.84 2.59 -5.31
CA ALA A 192 3.05 2.90 -6.72
C ALA A 192 2.62 1.75 -7.63
N GLY A 193 2.97 0.51 -7.27
CA GLY A 193 2.57 -0.69 -7.99
C GLY A 193 1.06 -0.90 -8.01
N HIS A 194 0.37 -0.74 -6.87
CA HIS A 194 -1.09 -0.83 -6.81
C HIS A 194 -1.77 0.26 -7.64
N ILE A 195 -1.26 1.49 -7.57
CA ILE A 195 -1.80 2.64 -8.30
C ILE A 195 -1.65 2.41 -9.80
N ARG A 196 -0.43 2.19 -10.28
CA ARG A 196 -0.13 2.05 -11.71
C ARG A 196 -0.81 0.84 -12.35
N ASN A 197 -0.82 -0.31 -11.67
CA ASN A 197 -1.26 -1.56 -12.29
C ASN A 197 -2.76 -1.83 -12.13
N HIS A 198 -3.40 -1.27 -11.09
CA HIS A 198 -4.78 -1.61 -10.73
C HIS A 198 -5.71 -0.42 -10.63
N LEU A 199 -5.36 0.60 -9.84
CA LEU A 199 -6.26 1.72 -9.52
C LEU A 199 -6.38 2.71 -10.69
N ALA A 200 -5.26 3.32 -11.11
CA ALA A 200 -5.27 4.35 -12.15
C ALA A 200 -5.89 3.87 -13.48
N PRO A 201 -5.58 2.66 -14.00
CA PRO A 201 -6.18 2.19 -15.25
C PRO A 201 -7.70 1.99 -15.21
N ARG A 202 -8.27 1.71 -14.02
CA ARG A 202 -9.69 1.32 -13.89
C ARG A 202 -10.56 2.43 -13.35
N ILE A 203 -10.11 3.14 -12.32
CA ILE A 203 -10.90 4.18 -11.64
C ILE A 203 -10.25 5.57 -11.71
N GLY A 204 -9.05 5.68 -12.30
CA GLY A 204 -8.29 6.94 -12.32
C GLY A 204 -8.97 8.08 -13.09
N HIS A 205 -9.81 7.75 -14.08
CA HIS A 205 -10.58 8.71 -14.86
C HIS A 205 -11.82 9.25 -14.13
N ILE A 206 -12.26 8.58 -13.07
CA ILE A 206 -13.44 8.97 -12.30
C ILE A 206 -13.10 10.21 -11.47
N ARG A 207 -14.04 11.16 -11.37
CA ARG A 207 -13.90 12.31 -10.47
C ARG A 207 -13.91 11.86 -9.01
N LEU A 208 -13.04 12.46 -8.19
CA LEU A 208 -12.86 12.03 -6.79
C LEU A 208 -14.16 12.11 -5.97
N ASP A 209 -15.01 13.13 -6.20
CA ASP A 209 -16.32 13.29 -5.54
C ASP A 209 -17.41 12.34 -6.05
N LYS A 210 -17.20 11.70 -7.20
CA LYS A 210 -18.17 10.81 -7.84
C LYS A 210 -17.83 9.33 -7.67
N LEU A 211 -16.72 9.01 -7.01
CA LEU A 211 -16.33 7.63 -6.76
C LEU A 211 -17.29 6.97 -5.76
N ARG A 212 -17.96 5.89 -6.18
CA ARG A 212 -18.94 5.14 -5.38
C ARG A 212 -18.42 3.75 -5.05
N VAL A 213 -19.08 3.09 -4.09
CA VAL A 213 -18.82 1.68 -3.76
C VAL A 213 -19.03 0.78 -4.98
N ALA A 214 -20.05 1.06 -5.80
CA ALA A 214 -20.34 0.30 -7.02
C ALA A 214 -19.17 0.30 -8.02
N ASP A 215 -18.52 1.44 -8.23
CA ASP A 215 -17.38 1.55 -9.15
C ASP A 215 -16.18 0.73 -8.63
N LEU A 216 -16.03 0.63 -7.31
CA LEU A 216 -15.00 -0.23 -6.69
C LEU A 216 -15.35 -1.71 -6.78
N SER A 217 -16.61 -2.09 -6.58
CA SER A 217 -17.07 -3.46 -6.76
C SER A 217 -16.85 -3.92 -8.19
N GLU A 218 -17.20 -3.10 -9.18
CA GLU A 218 -16.94 -3.36 -10.61
C GLU A 218 -15.44 -3.49 -10.90
N MET A 219 -14.61 -2.58 -10.36
CA MET A 219 -13.16 -2.66 -10.50
C MET A 219 -12.59 -3.98 -9.96
N PHE A 220 -12.99 -4.40 -8.75
CA PHE A 220 -12.49 -5.63 -8.13
C PHE A 220 -13.04 -6.88 -8.81
N GLN A 221 -14.26 -6.84 -9.34
CA GLN A 221 -14.82 -7.91 -10.16
C GLN A 221 -14.03 -8.05 -11.46
N ALA A 222 -13.74 -6.95 -12.16
CA ALA A 222 -12.90 -6.97 -13.36
C ALA A 222 -11.48 -7.52 -13.09
N ILE A 223 -10.92 -7.29 -11.89
CA ILE A 223 -9.66 -7.91 -11.47
C ILE A 223 -9.84 -9.43 -11.27
N ALA A 224 -10.96 -9.86 -10.69
CA ALA A 224 -11.28 -11.28 -10.51
C ALA A 224 -11.45 -12.00 -11.85
N ASP A 225 -12.16 -11.39 -12.80
CA ASP A 225 -12.41 -11.93 -14.13
C ASP A 225 -11.10 -12.04 -14.93
N ALA A 226 -10.25 -11.00 -14.89
CA ALA A 226 -8.92 -11.04 -15.50
C ALA A 226 -8.03 -12.16 -14.93
N ASN A 227 -8.22 -12.57 -13.67
CA ASN A 227 -7.48 -13.71 -13.12
C ASN A 227 -7.85 -15.03 -13.78
N VAL A 228 -9.10 -15.19 -14.24
CA VAL A 228 -9.53 -16.39 -14.97
C VAL A 228 -8.77 -16.47 -16.29
N GLU A 229 -8.78 -15.39 -17.07
CA GLU A 229 -8.04 -15.27 -18.33
C GLU A 229 -6.53 -15.52 -18.15
N ILE A 230 -5.92 -14.93 -17.12
CA ILE A 230 -4.50 -15.13 -16.80
C ILE A 230 -4.20 -16.60 -16.53
N ARG A 231 -5.05 -17.29 -15.75
CA ARG A 231 -4.84 -18.72 -15.44
C ARG A 231 -4.93 -19.58 -16.68
N GLU A 232 -5.92 -19.35 -17.53
CA GLU A 232 -6.08 -20.06 -18.80
C GLU A 232 -4.87 -19.86 -19.72
N GLN A 233 -4.40 -18.63 -19.88
CA GLN A 233 -3.23 -18.34 -20.70
C GLN A 233 -1.96 -18.95 -20.15
N ASN A 234 -1.74 -18.88 -18.83
CA ASN A 234 -0.62 -19.54 -18.19
C ASN A 234 -0.68 -21.06 -18.39
N ALA A 235 -1.86 -21.67 -18.25
CA ALA A 235 -2.05 -23.10 -18.47
C ALA A 235 -1.73 -23.51 -19.91
N ARG A 236 -2.23 -22.76 -20.91
CA ARG A 236 -1.90 -22.97 -22.34
C ARG A 236 -0.40 -22.89 -22.59
N ARG A 237 0.26 -21.87 -22.01
CA ARG A 237 1.72 -21.70 -22.13
C ARG A 237 2.49 -22.85 -21.47
N HIS A 238 2.06 -23.32 -20.30
CA HIS A 238 2.64 -24.49 -19.64
C HIS A 238 2.49 -25.76 -20.47
N GLN A 239 1.31 -26.01 -21.05
CA GLN A 239 1.08 -27.15 -21.93
C GLN A 239 1.99 -27.10 -23.16
N ALA A 240 2.13 -25.95 -23.80
CA ALA A 240 3.03 -25.79 -24.95
C ALA A 240 4.51 -26.04 -24.58
N LEU A 241 4.96 -25.58 -23.41
CA LEU A 241 6.31 -25.85 -22.91
C LEU A 241 6.53 -27.33 -22.57
N ALA A 242 5.52 -28.01 -22.02
CA ALA A 242 5.57 -29.45 -21.74
C ALA A 242 5.70 -30.26 -23.03
N LEU A 243 4.88 -29.96 -24.06
CA LEU A 243 4.98 -30.56 -25.39
C LEU A 243 6.37 -30.32 -26.01
N LEU A 244 6.92 -29.10 -25.87
CA LEU A 244 8.28 -28.80 -26.34
C LEU A 244 9.35 -29.64 -25.63
N LYS A 245 9.15 -30.01 -24.36
CA LYS A 245 10.08 -30.84 -23.60
C LYS A 245 10.03 -32.30 -24.03
N GLU A 246 8.86 -32.80 -24.42
CA GLU A 246 8.65 -34.19 -24.85
C GLU A 246 9.22 -34.49 -26.24
N ILE A 247 9.25 -33.51 -27.15
CA ILE A 247 9.77 -33.73 -28.51
C ILE A 247 11.30 -33.86 -28.51
N PRO A 248 11.88 -34.96 -29.03
CA PRO A 248 13.33 -35.12 -29.12
C PRO A 248 14.02 -33.98 -29.90
N THR A 249 15.26 -33.67 -29.57
CA THR A 249 16.03 -32.60 -30.25
C THR A 249 16.58 -33.02 -31.60
N GLU A 250 16.71 -34.32 -31.84
CA GLU A 250 17.34 -34.89 -33.04
C GLU A 250 16.31 -35.18 -34.14
N GLY A 251 16.74 -35.07 -35.40
CA GLY A 251 15.91 -35.31 -36.58
C GLY A 251 15.25 -34.05 -37.16
N ALA A 252 15.25 -33.92 -38.50
CA ALA A 252 14.74 -32.74 -39.20
C ALA A 252 13.24 -32.47 -38.93
N GLY A 253 12.41 -33.53 -38.89
CA GLY A 253 10.99 -33.41 -38.57
C GLY A 253 10.72 -32.95 -37.13
N ASN A 254 11.53 -33.39 -36.17
CA ASN A 254 11.43 -32.95 -34.78
C ASN A 254 11.87 -31.49 -34.62
N ARG A 255 12.92 -31.06 -35.34
CA ARG A 255 13.33 -29.64 -35.39
C ARG A 255 12.21 -28.74 -35.91
N ALA A 256 11.52 -29.13 -36.98
CA ALA A 256 10.38 -28.38 -37.52
C ALA A 256 9.22 -28.29 -36.51
N ARG A 257 8.86 -29.41 -35.85
CA ARG A 257 7.82 -29.43 -34.80
C ARG A 257 8.18 -28.55 -33.60
N ARG A 258 9.43 -28.62 -33.12
CA ARG A 258 9.93 -27.75 -32.03
C ARG A 258 9.90 -26.28 -32.43
N ALA A 259 10.26 -25.95 -33.67
CA ALA A 259 10.18 -24.59 -34.19
C ALA A 259 8.73 -24.05 -34.20
N ALA A 260 7.77 -24.86 -34.70
CA ALA A 260 6.36 -24.49 -34.70
C ALA A 260 5.80 -24.25 -33.29
N ILE A 261 6.16 -25.07 -32.30
CA ILE A 261 5.74 -24.87 -30.91
C ILE A 261 6.38 -23.62 -30.30
N ARG A 262 7.67 -23.36 -30.58
CA ARG A 262 8.34 -22.14 -30.11
C ARG A 262 7.69 -20.88 -30.68
N GLU A 263 7.31 -20.90 -31.96
CA GLU A 263 6.60 -19.81 -32.62
C GLU A 263 5.23 -19.57 -31.96
N SER A 264 4.47 -20.65 -31.74
CA SER A 264 3.21 -20.60 -30.98
C SER A 264 3.39 -20.01 -29.57
N ILE A 265 4.42 -20.42 -28.83
CA ILE A 265 4.76 -19.87 -27.51
C ILE A 265 5.15 -18.39 -27.59
N ALA A 266 5.83 -17.95 -28.65
CA ALA A 266 6.21 -16.56 -28.85
C ALA A 266 5.00 -15.63 -29.07
N GLN A 267 3.95 -16.15 -29.71
CA GLN A 267 2.69 -15.43 -29.94
C GLN A 267 1.77 -15.42 -28.72
N MET A 268 1.94 -16.35 -27.77
CA MET A 268 1.19 -16.36 -26.51
C MET A 268 1.64 -15.23 -25.56
N PRO A 269 0.71 -14.66 -24.76
CA PRO A 269 1.08 -13.75 -23.68
C PRO A 269 2.16 -14.33 -22.75
N PRO A 270 3.04 -13.49 -22.20
CA PRO A 270 4.00 -13.93 -21.20
C PRO A 270 3.28 -14.40 -19.93
N PHE A 271 3.97 -15.17 -19.09
CA PHE A 271 3.42 -15.58 -17.80
C PHE A 271 3.04 -14.35 -16.95
N ARG A 272 1.77 -14.24 -16.59
CA ARG A 272 1.24 -13.19 -15.72
C ARG A 272 0.86 -13.77 -14.37
N ARG A 273 1.07 -13.04 -13.27
CA ARG A 273 0.65 -13.48 -11.93
C ARG A 273 -0.79 -13.05 -11.68
N PRO A 274 -1.71 -13.98 -11.33
CA PRO A 274 -3.06 -13.61 -10.89
C PRO A 274 -3.01 -12.74 -9.62
N THR A 275 -3.93 -11.79 -9.55
CA THR A 275 -4.15 -10.91 -8.38
C THR A 275 -5.10 -11.60 -7.41
N GLU A 276 -4.55 -12.47 -6.56
CA GLU A 276 -5.32 -13.25 -5.59
C GLU A 276 -5.98 -12.41 -4.49
N ALA A 277 -6.88 -13.02 -3.69
CA ALA A 277 -7.66 -12.35 -2.65
C ALA A 277 -6.80 -11.48 -1.71
N THR A 278 -5.65 -11.97 -1.25
CA THR A 278 -4.72 -11.19 -0.40
C THR A 278 -4.23 -9.92 -1.08
N THR A 279 -3.91 -10.00 -2.37
CA THR A 279 -3.44 -8.84 -3.14
C THR A 279 -4.58 -7.85 -3.37
N ARG A 280 -5.79 -8.33 -3.67
CA ARG A 280 -7.00 -7.46 -3.75
C ARG A 280 -7.23 -6.70 -2.44
N GLN A 281 -7.09 -7.37 -1.30
CA GLN A 281 -7.18 -6.72 0.02
C GLN A 281 -6.09 -5.66 0.24
N ARG A 282 -4.85 -5.88 -0.24
CA ARG A 282 -3.77 -4.88 -0.18
C ARG A 282 -4.00 -3.68 -1.09
N ILE A 283 -4.57 -3.91 -2.27
CA ILE A 283 -5.00 -2.85 -3.20
C ILE A 283 -6.09 -2.00 -2.52
N ARG A 284 -7.11 -2.65 -1.92
CA ARG A 284 -8.16 -1.96 -1.15
C ARG A 284 -7.58 -1.16 0.01
N ALA A 285 -6.63 -1.72 0.76
CA ALA A 285 -5.98 -1.03 1.87
C ALA A 285 -5.22 0.23 1.41
N THR A 286 -4.57 0.17 0.25
CA THR A 286 -3.89 1.34 -0.36
C THR A 286 -4.91 2.41 -0.72
N LEU A 287 -5.96 2.04 -1.46
CA LEU A 287 -7.02 2.97 -1.83
C LEU A 287 -7.72 3.58 -0.61
N ARG A 288 -7.99 2.78 0.42
CA ARG A 288 -8.58 3.26 1.68
C ARG A 288 -7.68 4.29 2.36
N ALA A 289 -6.37 4.08 2.39
CA ALA A 289 -5.41 5.03 2.96
C ALA A 289 -5.38 6.35 2.17
N THR A 290 -5.45 6.27 0.83
CA THR A 290 -5.57 7.45 -0.04
C THR A 290 -6.86 8.21 0.22
N LEU A 291 -8.02 7.54 0.18
CA LEU A 291 -9.32 8.18 0.37
C LEU A 291 -9.53 8.71 1.79
N ASN A 292 -8.92 8.10 2.81
CA ASN A 292 -8.85 8.69 4.15
C ASN A 292 -8.08 10.01 4.15
N SER A 293 -7.02 10.13 3.34
CA SER A 293 -6.29 11.40 3.20
C SER A 293 -7.13 12.44 2.45
N ALA A 294 -7.91 12.04 1.44
CA ALA A 294 -8.88 12.91 0.78
C ALA A 294 -9.95 13.42 1.76
N MET A 295 -10.44 12.57 2.66
CA MET A 295 -11.36 12.97 3.72
C MET A 295 -10.73 13.94 4.70
N ALA A 296 -9.48 13.71 5.10
CA ALA A 296 -8.75 14.61 5.99
C ALA A 296 -8.53 16.00 5.35
N GLN A 297 -8.34 16.05 4.03
CA GLN A 297 -8.29 17.27 3.23
C GLN A 297 -9.69 17.82 2.86
N GLN A 298 -10.75 17.16 3.34
CA GLN A 298 -12.15 17.48 3.10
C GLN A 298 -12.57 17.54 1.63
N LEU A 299 -11.84 16.86 0.75
CA LEU A 299 -12.18 16.72 -0.67
C LEU A 299 -13.40 15.82 -0.86
N ILE A 300 -13.52 14.79 0.00
CA ILE A 300 -14.67 13.88 0.02
C ILE A 300 -15.17 13.72 1.46
N ILE A 301 -16.46 13.42 1.59
CA ILE A 301 -17.13 13.22 2.89
C ILE A 301 -17.28 11.74 3.27
N PHE A 302 -17.05 10.85 2.31
CA PHE A 302 -17.31 9.41 2.42
C PHE A 302 -16.19 8.62 1.76
N ASN A 303 -15.73 7.56 2.40
CA ASN A 303 -14.70 6.66 1.86
C ASN A 303 -15.34 5.39 1.27
N PRO A 304 -15.56 5.31 -0.05
CA PRO A 304 -16.15 4.11 -0.67
C PRO A 304 -15.32 2.84 -0.48
N ALA A 305 -13.98 2.96 -0.34
CA ALA A 305 -13.11 1.80 -0.15
C ALA A 305 -13.24 1.15 1.25
N ALA A 306 -13.86 1.85 2.20
CA ALA A 306 -14.17 1.26 3.50
C ALA A 306 -15.35 0.28 3.46
N HIS A 307 -16.21 0.40 2.44
CA HIS A 307 -17.49 -0.32 2.34
C HIS A 307 -17.54 -1.34 1.20
N VAL A 308 -16.53 -1.39 0.33
CA VAL A 308 -16.45 -2.43 -0.70
C VAL A 308 -16.18 -3.80 -0.06
N GLU A 309 -17.09 -4.74 -0.27
CA GLU A 309 -16.98 -6.11 0.20
C GLU A 309 -16.07 -6.91 -0.73
N LEU A 310 -15.12 -7.64 -0.13
CA LEU A 310 -14.17 -8.49 -0.85
C LEU A 310 -13.99 -9.77 -0.07
N ASP A 311 -13.76 -10.87 -0.77
CA ASP A 311 -13.42 -12.16 -0.17
C ASP A 311 -12.29 -12.00 0.85
N SER A 312 -12.48 -12.61 2.02
CA SER A 312 -11.42 -12.70 3.01
C SER A 312 -10.32 -13.62 2.49
N ALA A 313 -9.07 -13.15 2.57
CA ALA A 313 -7.94 -14.02 2.32
C ALA A 313 -7.76 -14.94 3.53
N ARG A 314 -7.95 -16.25 3.35
CA ARG A 314 -7.59 -17.22 4.38
C ARG A 314 -6.10 -17.10 4.66
N ARG A 315 -5.73 -16.93 5.93
CA ARG A 315 -4.32 -16.94 6.33
C ARG A 315 -3.74 -18.33 6.04
N PRO A 316 -2.57 -18.43 5.39
CA PRO A 316 -1.91 -19.72 5.20
C PRO A 316 -1.63 -20.35 6.56
N ARG A 317 -1.97 -21.63 6.74
CA ARG A 317 -1.59 -22.41 7.92
C ARG A 317 -0.24 -23.07 7.69
N ALA A 318 0.69 -22.94 8.63
CA ALA A 318 1.96 -23.65 8.53
C ALA A 318 1.73 -25.15 8.77
N LEU A 319 2.31 -26.00 7.94
CA LEU A 319 2.23 -27.45 8.09
C LEU A 319 3.62 -28.07 8.07
N VAL A 320 3.80 -29.19 8.76
CA VAL A 320 5.06 -29.95 8.76
C VAL A 320 5.12 -30.88 7.55
N TRP A 321 6.31 -31.11 7.00
CA TRP A 321 6.56 -32.17 6.04
C TRP A 321 6.60 -33.55 6.71
N THR A 322 5.44 -34.11 7.05
CA THR A 322 5.33 -35.50 7.53
C THR A 322 5.65 -36.50 6.42
N PRO A 323 6.02 -37.76 6.74
CA PRO A 323 6.30 -38.79 5.73
C PRO A 323 5.20 -38.95 4.69
N GLU A 324 3.93 -38.92 5.10
CA GLU A 324 2.76 -39.07 4.23
C GLU A 324 2.62 -37.86 3.28
N ARG A 325 2.90 -36.65 3.78
CA ARG A 325 2.85 -35.43 2.95
C ARG A 325 4.00 -35.40 1.96
N VAL A 326 5.19 -35.86 2.34
CA VAL A 326 6.33 -36.01 1.42
C VAL A 326 5.99 -36.99 0.31
N GLU A 327 5.42 -38.15 0.65
CA GLU A 327 5.03 -39.16 -0.33
C GLU A 327 3.96 -38.63 -1.31
N ARG A 328 2.94 -37.95 -0.78
CA ARG A 328 1.92 -37.29 -1.61
C ARG A 328 2.53 -36.22 -2.52
N TRP A 329 3.47 -35.43 -2.00
CA TRP A 329 4.17 -34.41 -2.79
C TRP A 329 5.01 -35.06 -3.89
N ARG A 330 5.75 -36.14 -3.62
CA ARG A 330 6.51 -36.86 -4.64
C ARG A 330 5.62 -37.38 -5.78
N LYS A 331 4.41 -37.84 -5.46
CA LYS A 331 3.43 -38.31 -6.46
C LYS A 331 2.77 -37.19 -7.26
N THR A 332 2.45 -36.06 -6.63
CA THR A 332 1.58 -35.04 -7.22
C THR A 332 2.29 -33.74 -7.60
N GLY A 333 3.49 -33.51 -7.07
CA GLY A 333 4.20 -32.23 -7.11
C GLY A 333 3.54 -31.10 -6.31
N GLN A 334 2.38 -31.35 -5.67
CA GLN A 334 1.60 -30.31 -5.00
C GLN A 334 2.05 -30.12 -3.54
N ARG A 335 2.27 -28.86 -3.16
CA ARG A 335 2.54 -28.48 -1.77
C ARG A 335 1.23 -28.39 -0.99
N PRO A 336 1.11 -29.02 0.20
CA PRO A 336 -0.11 -28.98 1.00
C PRO A 336 -0.50 -27.57 1.47
N SER A 337 0.51 -26.75 1.81
CA SER A 337 0.34 -25.36 2.21
C SER A 337 1.41 -24.48 1.58
N PRO A 338 1.12 -23.18 1.35
CA PRO A 338 2.15 -22.19 0.99
C PRO A 338 3.26 -22.05 2.03
N VAL A 339 2.98 -22.39 3.30
CA VAL A 339 3.95 -22.37 4.41
C VAL A 339 4.17 -23.80 4.86
N MET A 340 5.36 -24.33 4.61
CA MET A 340 5.75 -25.68 5.02
C MET A 340 6.99 -25.63 5.89
N VAL A 341 7.05 -26.49 6.91
CA VAL A 341 8.14 -26.57 7.89
C VAL A 341 8.79 -27.95 7.78
N TRP A 342 10.13 -27.99 7.81
CA TRP A 342 10.86 -29.25 7.88
C TRP A 342 10.80 -29.87 9.27
N THR A 343 10.92 -31.20 9.34
CA THR A 343 11.17 -31.89 10.60
C THR A 343 12.60 -31.60 11.09
N PRO A 344 12.92 -31.88 12.37
CA PRO A 344 14.29 -31.80 12.86
C PRO A 344 15.28 -32.62 12.03
N GLU A 345 14.89 -33.83 11.59
CA GLU A 345 15.72 -34.73 10.80
C GLU A 345 16.02 -34.16 9.42
N MET A 346 15.01 -33.60 8.73
CA MET A 346 15.21 -32.93 7.44
C MET A 346 16.08 -31.68 7.58
N THR A 347 15.94 -30.94 8.68
CA THR A 347 16.80 -29.79 8.98
C THR A 347 18.24 -30.24 9.20
N GLY A 348 18.46 -31.34 9.91
CA GLY A 348 19.77 -31.99 10.05
C GLY A 348 20.37 -32.40 8.71
N GLN A 349 19.61 -33.11 7.87
CA GLN A 349 20.05 -33.50 6.52
C GLN A 349 20.49 -32.31 5.67
N PHE A 350 19.76 -31.20 5.75
CA PHE A 350 20.15 -29.96 5.08
C PHE A 350 21.48 -29.41 5.62
N LEU A 351 21.63 -29.31 6.95
CA LEU A 351 22.84 -28.79 7.59
C LEU A 351 24.07 -29.66 7.34
N ASP A 352 23.91 -30.98 7.31
CA ASP A 352 24.98 -31.93 6.99
C ASP A 352 25.45 -31.73 5.53
N HIS A 353 24.51 -31.54 4.60
CA HIS A 353 24.84 -31.30 3.20
C HIS A 353 25.59 -29.97 2.99
N VAL A 354 25.18 -28.91 3.67
CA VAL A 354 25.82 -27.58 3.55
C VAL A 354 27.05 -27.42 4.44
N ALA A 355 27.51 -28.46 5.14
CA ALA A 355 28.62 -28.37 6.10
C ALA A 355 29.93 -27.84 5.48
N THR A 356 30.14 -28.07 4.19
CA THR A 356 31.31 -27.58 3.43
C THR A 356 31.02 -26.32 2.62
N ASP A 357 29.78 -25.83 2.61
CA ASP A 357 29.39 -24.62 1.88
C ASP A 357 30.08 -23.38 2.46
N ARG A 358 30.47 -22.45 1.59
CA ARG A 358 31.16 -21.21 1.99
C ARG A 358 30.33 -20.40 2.99
N LEU A 359 29.00 -20.46 2.87
CA LEU A 359 28.05 -19.74 3.71
C LEU A 359 27.37 -20.66 4.76
N TYR A 360 28.00 -21.78 5.13
CA TYR A 360 27.46 -22.70 6.17
C TYR A 360 26.94 -21.98 7.42
N ALA A 361 27.72 -21.05 7.98
CA ALA A 361 27.34 -20.30 9.17
C ALA A 361 26.06 -19.46 8.99
N MET A 362 25.80 -19.01 7.75
CA MET A 362 24.56 -18.29 7.39
C MET A 362 23.36 -19.23 7.46
N TRP A 363 23.48 -20.42 6.87
CA TRP A 363 22.44 -21.45 6.88
C TRP A 363 22.15 -21.95 8.29
N HIS A 364 23.19 -22.15 9.10
CA HIS A 364 23.09 -22.49 10.51
C HIS A 364 22.29 -21.44 11.29
N LEU A 365 22.59 -20.15 11.09
CA LEU A 365 21.90 -19.06 11.77
C LEU A 365 20.42 -18.99 11.35
N PHE A 366 20.09 -19.17 10.06
CA PHE A 366 18.71 -19.25 9.60
C PHE A 366 17.94 -20.40 10.24
N ALA A 367 18.52 -21.60 10.28
CA ALA A 367 17.88 -22.81 10.78
C ALA A 367 17.57 -22.76 12.27
N TYR A 368 18.49 -22.26 13.09
CA TYR A 368 18.34 -22.28 14.55
C TYR A 368 17.79 -20.99 15.16
N ARG A 369 18.02 -19.82 14.55
CA ARG A 369 17.63 -18.52 15.13
C ARG A 369 16.57 -17.78 14.33
N GLY A 370 16.27 -18.22 13.10
CA GLY A 370 15.20 -17.65 12.26
C GLY A 370 15.25 -16.13 11.98
N PRO A 371 16.42 -15.47 11.86
CA PRO A 371 16.45 -14.07 11.42
C PRO A 371 15.85 -13.91 10.01
N ARG A 372 15.34 -12.72 9.71
CA ARG A 372 14.85 -12.42 8.36
C ARG A 372 16.03 -12.33 7.40
N ARG A 373 15.81 -12.71 6.14
CA ARG A 373 16.82 -12.69 5.08
C ARG A 373 17.62 -11.37 5.01
N GLY A 374 16.94 -10.23 5.05
CA GLY A 374 17.59 -8.91 5.02
C GLY A 374 18.41 -8.62 6.28
N GLU A 375 17.99 -9.11 7.44
CA GLU A 375 18.72 -8.97 8.71
C GLU A 375 20.05 -9.73 8.65
N VAL A 376 20.05 -10.95 8.10
CA VAL A 376 21.29 -11.73 7.92
C VAL A 376 22.22 -11.10 6.89
N CYS A 377 21.68 -10.65 5.75
CA CYS A 377 22.50 -9.98 4.71
C CYS A 377 23.05 -8.62 5.19
N GLY A 378 22.44 -8.01 6.20
CA GLY A 378 22.87 -6.74 6.79
C GLY A 378 23.63 -6.89 8.10
N LEU A 379 23.90 -8.12 8.54
CA LEU A 379 24.54 -8.37 9.81
C LEU A 379 26.01 -7.91 9.78
N ALA A 380 26.39 -7.10 10.78
CA ALA A 380 27.71 -6.50 10.88
C ALA A 380 28.61 -7.23 11.90
N TRP A 381 29.92 -7.26 11.66
CA TRP A 381 30.88 -7.79 12.64
C TRP A 381 30.94 -6.93 13.89
N SER A 382 30.74 -5.61 13.78
CA SER A 382 30.65 -4.70 14.93
C SER A 382 29.56 -5.08 15.94
N GLU A 383 28.50 -5.73 15.46
CA GLU A 383 27.32 -6.17 16.24
C GLU A 383 27.36 -7.68 16.58
N THR A 384 28.47 -8.36 16.27
CA THR A 384 28.63 -9.81 16.42
C THR A 384 29.66 -10.12 17.50
N HIS A 385 29.17 -10.32 18.73
CA HIS A 385 30.01 -10.57 19.91
C HIS A 385 30.07 -12.06 20.25
N LEU A 386 30.96 -12.77 19.54
CA LEU A 386 31.06 -14.23 19.63
C LEU A 386 31.49 -14.74 21.02
N ASP A 387 32.33 -14.00 21.75
CA ASP A 387 32.75 -14.38 23.10
C ASP A 387 31.63 -14.23 24.13
N ALA A 388 30.76 -13.25 23.91
CA ALA A 388 29.52 -13.08 24.68
C ALA A 388 28.35 -13.92 24.12
N GLN A 389 28.62 -14.78 23.14
CA GLN A 389 27.64 -15.64 22.45
C GLN A 389 26.37 -14.91 22.03
N ARG A 390 26.51 -13.72 21.44
CA ARG A 390 25.37 -12.90 21.05
C ARG A 390 25.61 -12.13 19.77
N VAL A 391 24.53 -11.94 19.02
CA VAL A 391 24.47 -11.11 17.82
C VAL A 391 23.34 -10.11 17.96
N THR A 392 23.60 -8.85 17.67
CA THR A 392 22.57 -7.81 17.66
C THR A 392 22.10 -7.55 16.24
N ILE A 393 20.80 -7.73 16.02
CA ILE A 393 20.13 -7.35 14.78
C ILE A 393 19.81 -5.87 14.89
N SER A 394 20.70 -5.02 14.40
CA SER A 394 20.53 -3.56 14.39
C SER A 394 20.13 -3.00 13.04
N ASN A 395 20.43 -3.70 11.95
CA ASN A 395 20.21 -3.27 10.56
C ASN A 395 19.66 -4.43 9.69
N GLN A 396 19.20 -4.08 8.49
CA GLN A 396 18.84 -5.01 7.43
C GLN A 396 19.25 -4.46 6.05
N THR A 397 19.74 -5.35 5.19
CA THR A 397 19.96 -5.05 3.77
C THR A 397 18.65 -5.13 3.00
N ILE A 398 18.28 -4.06 2.31
CA ILE A 398 17.09 -3.98 1.46
C ILE A 398 17.45 -3.80 -0.02
N VAL A 399 16.58 -4.31 -0.90
CA VAL A 399 16.72 -4.13 -2.35
C VAL A 399 15.91 -2.91 -2.82
N VAL A 400 16.62 -1.85 -3.19
CA VAL A 400 16.11 -0.58 -3.70
C VAL A 400 16.19 -0.58 -5.24
N ASP A 401 15.25 0.10 -5.88
CA ASP A 401 15.08 0.22 -7.34
C ASP A 401 15.24 -1.08 -8.16
N GLY A 402 14.82 -2.21 -7.57
CA GLY A 402 14.82 -3.52 -8.20
C GLY A 402 16.14 -4.28 -8.12
N TRP A 403 17.26 -3.64 -7.76
CA TRP A 403 18.57 -4.30 -7.69
C TRP A 403 19.60 -3.66 -6.75
N ALA A 404 19.53 -2.35 -6.52
CA ALA A 404 20.46 -1.65 -5.64
C ALA A 404 20.31 -2.13 -4.19
N LEU A 405 21.42 -2.20 -3.45
CA LEU A 405 21.41 -2.60 -2.04
C LEU A 405 21.61 -1.37 -1.17
N GLU A 406 20.86 -1.32 -0.07
CA GLU A 406 20.95 -0.24 0.91
C GLU A 406 20.74 -0.81 2.31
N ASP A 407 21.41 -0.21 3.29
CA ASP A 407 21.10 -0.44 4.70
C ASP A 407 19.82 0.27 5.09
N SER A 408 19.00 -0.43 5.85
CA SER A 408 17.83 0.16 6.46
C SER A 408 17.75 -0.29 7.90
N ALA A 409 17.38 0.63 8.79
CA ALA A 409 16.97 0.27 10.13
C ALA A 409 15.80 -0.74 10.08
N PRO A 410 15.64 -1.61 11.07
CA PRO A 410 14.49 -2.49 11.17
C PRO A 410 13.19 -1.68 11.09
N LYS A 411 12.18 -2.23 10.41
CA LYS A 411 10.91 -1.51 10.12
C LYS A 411 10.12 -1.09 11.38
N THR A 412 10.46 -1.67 12.53
CA THR A 412 9.80 -1.49 13.82
C THR A 412 10.85 -1.62 14.91
N ASP A 413 10.65 -0.97 16.06
CA ASP A 413 11.55 -1.08 17.23
C ASP A 413 11.78 -2.54 17.64
N TRP A 414 10.77 -3.41 17.52
CA TRP A 414 10.85 -4.86 17.76
C TRP A 414 11.81 -5.62 16.84
N GLY A 415 12.21 -5.01 15.73
CA GLY A 415 13.20 -5.58 14.83
C GLY A 415 14.62 -5.46 15.38
N PHE A 416 14.87 -4.44 16.22
CA PHE A 416 16.10 -4.30 17.00
C PHE A 416 16.09 -5.31 18.14
N ARG A 417 16.98 -6.30 18.08
CA ARG A 417 17.01 -7.36 19.11
C ARG A 417 18.36 -8.06 19.16
N THR A 418 18.65 -8.64 20.32
CA THR A 418 19.83 -9.49 20.51
C THR A 418 19.44 -10.95 20.45
N LEU A 419 20.13 -11.72 19.61
CA LEU A 419 20.02 -13.17 19.49
C LEU A 419 21.12 -13.81 20.33
N ALA A 420 20.73 -14.63 21.31
CA ALA A 420 21.66 -15.54 21.96
C ALA A 420 22.06 -16.66 21.00
N LEU A 421 23.34 -17.03 21.01
CA LEU A 421 23.93 -18.05 20.16
C LEU A 421 24.32 -19.26 21.01
N ASP A 422 24.13 -20.45 20.47
CA ASP A 422 24.69 -21.68 21.02
C ASP A 422 26.15 -21.86 20.59
N THR A 423 26.85 -22.78 21.24
CA THR A 423 28.27 -23.05 20.99
C THR A 423 28.56 -23.51 19.56
N GLN A 424 27.64 -24.24 18.92
CA GLN A 424 27.82 -24.70 17.54
C GLN A 424 27.68 -23.53 16.56
N THR A 425 26.68 -22.67 16.74
CA THR A 425 26.52 -21.43 15.95
C THR A 425 27.74 -20.51 16.10
N VAL A 426 28.26 -20.36 17.32
CA VAL A 426 29.49 -19.57 17.57
C VAL A 426 30.69 -20.18 16.85
N SER A 427 30.85 -21.51 16.91
CA SER A 427 31.92 -22.21 16.21
C SER A 427 31.85 -21.99 14.69
N ALA A 428 30.65 -22.13 14.11
CA ALA A 428 30.41 -21.89 12.69
C ALA A 428 30.76 -20.44 12.28
N LEU A 429 30.34 -19.45 13.08
CA LEU A 429 30.66 -18.04 12.82
C LEU A 429 32.16 -17.73 12.97
N ARG A 430 32.87 -18.36 13.92
CA ARG A 430 34.33 -18.23 14.03
C ARG A 430 35.05 -18.81 12.81
N ALA A 431 34.64 -20.00 12.36
CA ALA A 431 35.18 -20.61 11.15
C ALA A 431 34.92 -19.74 9.90
N HIS A 432 33.72 -19.15 9.82
CA HIS A 432 33.37 -18.21 8.76
C HIS A 432 34.24 -16.94 8.81
N ARG A 433 34.48 -16.36 10.00
CA ARG A 433 35.36 -15.19 10.17
C ARG A 433 36.78 -15.47 9.69
N ALA A 434 37.32 -16.65 10.03
CA ALA A 434 38.64 -17.06 9.60
C ALA A 434 38.72 -17.22 8.07
N ARG A 435 37.69 -17.83 7.46
CA ARG A 435 37.60 -17.95 6.00
C ARG A 435 37.53 -16.60 5.31
N GLN A 436 36.67 -15.70 5.76
CA GLN A 436 36.53 -14.36 5.21
C GLN A 436 37.83 -13.56 5.33
N ALA A 437 38.57 -13.71 6.44
CA ALA A 437 39.90 -13.09 6.59
C ALA A 437 40.91 -13.64 5.57
N ALA A 438 40.87 -14.94 5.26
CA ALA A 438 41.69 -15.53 4.20
C ALA A 438 41.27 -15.03 2.80
N GLU A 439 39.97 -14.92 2.52
CA GLU A 439 39.44 -14.31 1.28
C GLU A 439 39.91 -12.86 1.13
N ARG A 440 39.85 -12.07 2.21
CA ARG A 440 40.36 -10.69 2.25
C ARG A 440 41.85 -10.61 1.93
N LEU A 441 42.65 -11.51 2.51
CA LEU A 441 44.08 -11.57 2.23
C LEU A 441 44.36 -11.94 0.76
N GLN A 442 43.56 -12.86 0.19
CA GLN A 442 43.68 -13.28 -1.20
C GLN A 442 43.29 -12.18 -2.20
N GLN A 443 42.25 -11.40 -1.90
CA GLN A 443 41.80 -10.29 -2.75
C GLN A 443 42.69 -9.04 -2.65
N GLY A 444 43.37 -8.85 -1.51
CA GLY A 444 44.25 -7.71 -1.28
C GLY A 444 43.50 -6.38 -1.42
N GLU A 445 43.98 -5.51 -2.32
CA GLU A 445 43.39 -4.19 -2.56
C GLU A 445 42.00 -4.23 -3.21
N ALA A 446 41.62 -5.35 -3.85
CA ALA A 446 40.30 -5.52 -4.45
C ALA A 446 39.19 -5.79 -3.42
N TRP A 447 39.56 -6.06 -2.16
CA TRP A 447 38.59 -6.33 -1.10
C TRP A 447 37.76 -5.10 -0.75
N VAL A 448 36.44 -5.24 -0.82
CA VAL A 448 35.50 -4.20 -0.39
C VAL A 448 35.20 -4.36 1.11
N ASP A 449 35.70 -3.44 1.94
CA ASP A 449 35.43 -3.49 3.38
C ASP A 449 34.03 -2.94 3.70
N THR A 450 33.10 -3.86 3.98
CA THR A 450 31.68 -3.55 4.23
C THR A 450 31.27 -3.78 5.69
N ASP A 451 32.20 -4.25 6.54
CA ASP A 451 31.94 -4.73 7.91
C ASP A 451 30.87 -5.86 8.01
N ARG A 452 30.47 -6.47 6.89
CA ARG A 452 29.43 -7.51 6.90
C ARG A 452 29.99 -8.86 7.31
N VAL A 453 29.21 -9.57 8.13
CA VAL A 453 29.49 -10.97 8.48
C VAL A 453 29.45 -11.83 7.22
N PHE A 454 28.44 -11.64 6.37
CA PHE A 454 28.27 -12.42 5.15
C PHE A 454 28.41 -11.51 3.92
N THR A 455 29.47 -11.75 3.13
CA THR A 455 29.81 -10.99 1.91
C THR A 455 29.90 -11.91 0.71
N GLU A 456 29.93 -11.36 -0.51
CA GLU A 456 30.47 -12.06 -1.69
C GLU A 456 32.00 -12.29 -1.49
N PRO A 457 32.67 -13.14 -2.31
CA PRO A 457 34.10 -13.45 -2.15
C PRO A 457 35.06 -12.25 -2.30
N ASP A 458 34.59 -11.12 -2.83
CA ASP A 458 35.31 -9.86 -2.97
C ASP A 458 35.04 -8.88 -1.81
N GLY A 459 34.28 -9.28 -0.79
CA GLY A 459 33.90 -8.44 0.35
C GLY A 459 32.65 -7.58 0.09
N SER A 460 32.13 -7.57 -1.13
CA SER A 460 30.91 -6.84 -1.47
C SER A 460 29.67 -7.47 -0.86
N TRP A 461 28.54 -6.78 -0.97
CA TRP A 461 27.30 -7.14 -0.30
C TRP A 461 26.66 -8.38 -0.92
N LEU A 462 26.17 -9.30 -0.08
CA LEU A 462 25.30 -10.37 -0.55
C LEU A 462 23.92 -9.83 -0.95
N HIS A 463 23.53 -10.09 -2.19
CA HIS A 463 22.20 -9.74 -2.65
C HIS A 463 21.15 -10.69 -2.05
N PRO A 464 20.12 -10.20 -1.31
CA PRO A 464 19.16 -11.05 -0.63
C PRO A 464 18.45 -12.06 -1.55
N ASP A 465 18.08 -11.67 -2.78
CA ASP A 465 17.44 -12.62 -3.70
C ASP A 465 18.37 -13.72 -4.21
N ARG A 466 19.70 -13.48 -4.26
CA ARG A 466 20.67 -14.53 -4.59
C ARG A 466 20.72 -15.57 -3.48
N VAL A 467 20.67 -15.14 -2.21
CA VAL A 467 20.61 -16.04 -1.04
C VAL A 467 19.36 -16.93 -1.11
N SER A 468 18.18 -16.37 -1.42
CA SER A 468 16.97 -17.19 -1.57
C SER A 468 17.07 -18.19 -2.71
N LYS A 469 17.62 -17.80 -3.87
CA LYS A 469 17.82 -18.70 -5.01
C LYS A 469 18.85 -19.79 -4.72
N ALA A 470 19.93 -19.45 -4.02
CA ALA A 470 20.95 -20.42 -3.59
C ALA A 470 20.34 -21.48 -2.67
N PHE A 471 19.53 -21.04 -1.69
CA PHE A 471 18.81 -21.96 -0.82
C PHE A 471 17.87 -22.89 -1.60
N GLU A 472 17.03 -22.35 -2.50
CA GLU A 472 16.12 -23.15 -3.32
C GLU A 472 16.86 -24.17 -4.20
N LYS A 473 18.02 -23.78 -4.73
CA LYS A 473 18.90 -24.67 -5.52
C LYS A 473 19.44 -25.82 -4.66
N ILE A 474 20.02 -25.51 -3.49
CA ILE A 474 20.56 -26.52 -2.57
C ILE A 474 19.46 -27.51 -2.15
N VAL A 475 18.28 -27.01 -1.78
CA VAL A 475 17.15 -27.88 -1.42
C VAL A 475 16.76 -28.84 -2.54
N SER A 476 16.77 -28.35 -3.78
CA SER A 476 16.50 -29.18 -4.95
C SER A 476 17.60 -30.22 -5.21
N GLU A 477 18.87 -29.90 -4.93
CA GLU A 477 20.01 -30.81 -5.11
C GLU A 477 20.00 -31.96 -4.10
N ILE A 478 19.62 -31.69 -2.85
CA ILE A 478 19.49 -32.71 -1.79
C ILE A 478 18.25 -33.59 -2.02
N GLY A 479 17.25 -33.11 -2.76
CA GLY A 479 15.98 -33.81 -2.96
C GLY A 479 15.03 -33.72 -1.75
N LEU A 480 15.26 -32.74 -0.86
CA LEU A 480 14.37 -32.44 0.25
C LEU A 480 13.06 -31.82 -0.26
N PRO A 481 11.94 -32.02 0.46
CA PRO A 481 10.68 -31.40 0.08
C PRO A 481 10.79 -29.86 0.18
N PRO A 482 10.20 -29.12 -0.77
CA PRO A 482 10.48 -27.70 -0.93
C PRO A 482 9.90 -26.86 0.20
N ILE A 483 10.74 -25.99 0.76
CA ILE A 483 10.35 -24.88 1.63
C ILE A 483 10.98 -23.58 1.09
N ARG A 484 10.47 -22.42 1.49
CA ARG A 484 11.09 -21.13 1.18
C ARG A 484 12.16 -20.84 2.23
N LEU A 485 13.14 -19.98 1.91
CA LEU A 485 14.11 -19.53 2.92
C LEU A 485 13.43 -18.92 4.16
N HIS A 486 12.35 -18.17 3.97
CA HIS A 486 11.60 -17.60 5.09
C HIS A 486 10.89 -18.67 5.93
N ASP A 487 10.63 -19.85 5.39
CA ASP A 487 9.99 -20.93 6.14
C ASP A 487 10.96 -21.55 7.17
N LEU A 488 12.29 -21.38 7.03
CA LEU A 488 13.26 -21.73 8.09
C LEU A 488 13.02 -20.94 9.38
N ARG A 489 12.47 -19.73 9.29
CA ARG A 489 12.05 -18.97 10.48
C ARG A 489 10.91 -19.63 11.22
N HIS A 490 9.99 -20.27 10.49
CA HIS A 490 8.95 -21.09 11.09
C HIS A 490 9.58 -22.35 11.71
N GLY A 491 10.54 -22.97 11.01
CA GLY A 491 11.33 -24.09 11.54
C GLY A 491 12.07 -23.78 12.84
N ALA A 492 12.83 -22.69 12.90
CA ALA A 492 13.60 -22.29 14.08
C ALA A 492 12.72 -22.16 15.34
N ALA A 493 11.53 -21.60 15.16
CA ALA A 493 10.58 -21.45 16.24
C ALA A 493 9.93 -22.78 16.65
N THR A 494 9.61 -23.64 15.69
CA THR A 494 9.17 -25.03 15.96
C THR A 494 10.22 -25.78 16.77
N LEU A 495 11.50 -25.71 16.36
CA LEU A 495 12.60 -26.35 17.06
C LEU A 495 12.76 -25.81 18.49
N ALA A 496 12.68 -24.49 18.68
CA ALA A 496 12.77 -23.87 20.00
C ALA A 496 11.59 -24.28 20.92
N LEU A 497 10.36 -24.28 20.40
CA LEU A 497 9.18 -24.71 21.15
C LEU A 497 9.22 -26.20 21.48
N ALA A 498 9.65 -27.05 20.54
CA ALA A 498 9.85 -28.47 20.78
C ALA A 498 10.93 -28.74 21.84
N ALA A 499 11.93 -27.86 21.95
CA ALA A 499 12.92 -27.88 23.01
C ALA A 499 12.41 -27.30 24.35
N GLY A 500 11.12 -26.94 24.44
CA GLY A 500 10.49 -26.41 25.66
C GLY A 500 10.77 -24.93 25.95
N VAL A 501 11.28 -24.17 24.98
CA VAL A 501 11.52 -22.72 25.16
C VAL A 501 10.18 -21.99 25.24
N ASP A 502 10.05 -21.09 26.21
CA ASP A 502 8.83 -20.30 26.39
C ASP A 502 8.46 -19.47 25.14
N ILE A 503 7.17 -19.44 24.82
CA ILE A 503 6.66 -18.79 23.60
C ILE A 503 7.00 -17.29 23.52
N LYS A 504 7.11 -16.61 24.67
CA LYS A 504 7.51 -15.20 24.72
C LYS A 504 8.97 -15.05 24.30
N ILE A 505 9.86 -15.91 24.78
CA ILE A 505 11.28 -15.94 24.40
C ILE A 505 11.42 -16.22 22.89
N VAL A 506 10.64 -17.18 22.36
CA VAL A 506 10.60 -17.45 20.92
C VAL A 506 10.10 -16.22 20.14
N SER A 507 9.04 -15.55 20.61
CA SER A 507 8.52 -14.33 20.00
C SER A 507 9.56 -13.19 19.97
N GLU A 508 10.31 -13.02 21.06
CA GLU A 508 11.41 -12.05 21.18
C GLU A 508 12.58 -12.41 20.26
N MET A 509 13.02 -13.68 20.24
CA MET A 509 14.06 -14.20 19.32
C MET A 509 13.69 -13.90 17.86
N LEU A 510 12.43 -14.07 17.50
CA LEU A 510 11.97 -13.79 16.15
C LEU A 510 11.82 -12.27 15.90
N GLY A 511 11.56 -11.44 16.91
CA GLY A 511 11.22 -10.03 16.71
C GLY A 511 9.82 -9.89 16.12
N HIS A 512 8.85 -10.59 16.73
CA HIS A 512 7.42 -10.37 16.49
C HIS A 512 6.90 -9.31 17.47
N SER A 513 6.09 -8.38 16.97
CA SER A 513 5.46 -7.33 17.79
C SER A 513 4.39 -7.86 18.75
N THR A 514 3.94 -9.10 18.58
CA THR A 514 2.91 -9.73 19.41
C THR A 514 3.09 -11.24 19.43
N VAL A 515 2.94 -11.84 20.61
CA VAL A 515 3.03 -13.30 20.83
C VAL A 515 1.98 -14.08 20.02
N LEU A 516 0.81 -13.48 19.76
CA LEU A 516 -0.24 -14.08 18.92
C LEU A 516 0.24 -14.46 17.52
N ILE A 517 1.18 -13.71 16.94
CA ILE A 517 1.76 -14.04 15.63
C ILE A 517 2.53 -15.35 15.72
N THR A 518 3.26 -15.55 16.81
CA THR A 518 3.98 -16.78 17.11
C THR A 518 2.94 -17.89 17.30
N GLN A 519 2.00 -17.75 18.23
CA GLN A 519 0.99 -18.76 18.53
C GLN A 519 0.17 -19.24 17.31
N ASP A 520 -0.38 -18.31 16.52
CA ASP A 520 -1.22 -18.62 15.33
C ASP A 520 -0.48 -19.43 14.26
N ILE A 521 0.84 -19.27 14.18
CA ILE A 521 1.68 -19.91 13.17
C ILE A 521 2.12 -21.31 13.63
N TYR A 522 2.24 -21.55 14.95
CA TYR A 522 2.84 -22.77 15.50
C TYR A 522 1.84 -23.80 16.01
N GLN A 523 0.60 -23.42 16.31
CA GLN A 523 -0.41 -24.34 16.83
C GLN A 523 -0.54 -25.60 15.95
N SER A 524 -0.65 -25.45 14.63
CA SER A 524 -0.80 -26.59 13.71
C SER A 524 0.44 -27.47 13.54
N VAL A 525 1.63 -26.97 13.90
CA VAL A 525 2.88 -27.73 13.81
C VAL A 525 3.09 -28.58 15.05
N LEU A 526 2.71 -28.07 16.22
CA LEU A 526 2.73 -28.84 17.46
C LEU A 526 1.65 -29.93 17.47
N ASP A 527 0.48 -29.69 16.88
CA ASP A 527 -0.58 -30.70 16.74
C ASP A 527 -0.08 -31.96 16.00
N ASP A 528 0.74 -31.79 14.96
CA ASP A 528 1.36 -32.90 14.21
C ASP A 528 2.50 -33.60 14.99
N LEU A 529 3.04 -32.96 16.03
CA LEU A 529 4.12 -33.48 16.89
C LEU A 529 3.60 -34.03 18.23
N SER A 530 2.33 -33.80 18.58
CA SER A 530 1.82 -34.04 19.93
C SER A 530 1.14 -35.40 20.12
N LEU A 531 1.73 -36.48 19.60
CA LEU A 531 1.33 -37.84 20.01
C LEU A 531 1.33 -37.93 21.54
N ASP A 532 2.33 -37.33 22.18
CA ASP A 532 2.46 -37.28 23.64
C ASP A 532 1.32 -36.52 24.34
N ALA A 533 0.80 -35.45 23.74
CA ALA A 533 -0.35 -34.74 24.30
C ALA A 533 -1.65 -35.53 24.12
N ALA A 534 -1.80 -36.23 22.99
CA ALA A 534 -2.91 -37.13 22.76
C ALA A 534 -2.88 -38.32 23.73
N GLU A 535 -1.71 -38.93 23.93
CA GLU A 535 -1.46 -39.99 24.91
C GLU A 535 -1.69 -39.52 26.35
N ALA A 536 -1.16 -38.34 26.72
CA ALA A 536 -1.40 -37.76 28.03
C ALA A 536 -2.90 -37.49 28.29
N THR A 537 -3.62 -36.98 27.28
CA THR A 537 -5.08 -36.77 27.36
C THR A 537 -5.83 -38.10 27.47
N ALA A 538 -5.45 -39.11 26.68
CA ALA A 538 -6.04 -40.44 26.73
C ALA A 538 -5.84 -41.11 28.10
N ARG A 539 -4.66 -40.97 28.72
CA ARG A 539 -4.36 -41.50 30.07
C ARG A 539 -5.21 -40.90 31.18
N VAL A 540 -5.69 -39.66 31.03
CA VAL A 540 -6.58 -39.01 32.01
C VAL A 540 -8.02 -39.55 31.94
N VAL A 541 -8.38 -40.23 30.84
CA VAL A 541 -9.71 -40.85 30.68
C VAL A 541 -9.64 -42.30 31.17
N PRO A 542 -10.17 -42.64 32.36
CA PRO A 542 -10.19 -44.00 32.83
C PRO A 542 -11.10 -44.86 31.93
N ARG A 543 -10.57 -45.96 31.41
CA ARG A 543 -11.31 -46.97 30.64
C ARG A 543 -11.21 -48.29 31.41
N ARG A 544 -12.33 -48.99 31.59
CA ARG A 544 -12.30 -50.37 32.07
C ARG A 544 -11.71 -51.21 30.94
N ALA A 545 -10.60 -51.90 31.22
CA ALA A 545 -9.92 -52.79 30.29
C ALA A 545 -10.80 -53.97 29.89
#